data_AF-A0A9R1RK13-F1
#
_entry.id   AF-A0A9R1RK13-F1
#
_cell.length_a   1.000
_cell.length_b   1.000
_cell.length_c   1.000
_cell.angle_alpha   90.00
_cell.angle_beta   90.00
_cell.angle_gamma   90.00
#
_symmetry.space_group_name_H-M   'P 1'
#
loop_
_entity.id
_entity.type
_entity.pdbx_description
1 polymer ?
#
loop_
_entity_poly.entity_id
_entity_poly.type
_entity_poly.pdbx_seq_one_letter_code
_entity_poly.pdbx_strand_id
1 'polypeptide(L)'
;MVYVQLENLSSADPPYKSVAALNCVILGCANIWDIERAYETFEAMKEKFGLTPDIHSYNALLHAFGKLKKTEEASNVFQHLVSLEDVKPNATTYSLLVDAHLVNRDPKAALAVLDEMVDVGFTPTKETLKKVRRRCSRESDFDSDEKLQSLCKRLNLRMGGETRRELLYNIEYSAEY
;
A
#
# COMPACT_ATOMS: atom_id res chain seq x y z
N MET A 1 -12.52 21.36 37.45
CA MET A 1 -12.24 21.87 36.10
C MET A 1 -12.50 20.83 34.99
N VAL A 2 -12.13 19.55 35.16
CA VAL A 2 -12.36 18.52 34.13
C VAL A 2 -13.84 18.19 33.89
N TYR A 3 -14.69 18.24 34.92
CA TYR A 3 -16.14 18.00 34.78
C TYR A 3 -16.88 19.11 34.02
N VAL A 4 -16.49 20.37 34.20
CA VAL A 4 -17.12 21.52 33.51
C VAL A 4 -16.79 21.51 32.01
N GLN A 5 -15.64 20.95 31.61
CA GLN A 5 -15.31 20.75 30.20
C GLN A 5 -16.15 19.64 29.55
N LEU A 6 -16.62 18.66 30.33
CA LEU A 6 -17.53 17.61 29.84
C LEU A 6 -18.99 18.08 29.76
N GLU A 7 -19.45 18.93 30.68
CA GLU A 7 -20.78 19.58 30.60
C GLU A 7 -20.86 20.62 29.48
N ASN A 8 -19.75 21.33 29.19
CA ASN A 8 -19.69 22.22 28.03
C ASN A 8 -19.64 21.47 26.69
N LEU A 9 -19.17 20.21 26.69
CA LEU A 9 -19.22 19.32 25.52
C LEU A 9 -20.61 18.74 25.25
N SER A 10 -21.48 18.64 26.27
CA SER A 10 -22.89 18.27 26.06
C SER A 10 -23.76 19.42 25.56
N SER A 11 -23.21 20.65 25.59
CA SER A 11 -23.89 21.89 25.22
C SER A 11 -23.44 22.43 23.84
N ALA A 12 -22.44 21.80 23.23
CA ALA A 12 -21.92 22.15 21.91
C ALA A 12 -22.61 21.32 20.82
N ASP A 13 -23.00 21.97 19.73
CA ASP A 13 -23.75 21.36 18.61
C ASP A 13 -23.12 20.03 18.12
N PRO A 14 -23.90 18.96 17.94
CA PRO A 14 -23.38 17.66 17.51
C PRO A 14 -23.19 17.58 15.98
N PRO A 15 -22.14 16.89 15.48
CA PRO A 15 -20.81 16.63 16.03
C PRO A 15 -19.69 17.27 15.18
N TYR A 16 -18.50 17.40 15.75
CA TYR A 16 -17.24 17.59 15.01
C TYR A 16 -16.94 16.32 14.18
N LYS A 17 -17.64 16.18 13.05
CA LYS A 17 -17.48 15.09 12.08
C LYS A 17 -16.14 15.29 11.36
N SER A 18 -15.06 14.76 11.92
CA SER A 18 -13.73 14.86 11.33
C SER A 18 -13.40 13.62 10.52
N VAL A 19 -13.17 13.80 9.21
CA VAL A 19 -12.62 12.78 8.30
C VAL A 19 -11.34 12.16 8.90
N ALA A 20 -10.46 13.00 9.45
CA ALA A 20 -9.21 12.55 10.07
C ALA A 20 -9.44 11.64 11.29
N ALA A 21 -10.45 11.92 12.12
CA ALA A 21 -10.76 11.08 13.28
C ALA A 21 -11.26 9.70 12.85
N LEU A 22 -12.13 9.64 11.83
CA LEU A 22 -12.62 8.37 11.29
C LEU A 22 -11.51 7.58 10.59
N ASN A 23 -10.58 8.26 9.90
CA ASN A 23 -9.39 7.62 9.32
C ASN A 23 -8.53 6.95 10.40
N CYS A 24 -8.37 7.58 11.57
CA CYS A 24 -7.68 6.97 12.71
C CYS A 24 -8.39 5.70 13.22
N VAL A 25 -9.73 5.71 13.25
CA VAL A 25 -10.52 4.53 13.63
C VAL A 25 -10.33 3.41 12.62
N ILE A 26 -10.46 3.68 11.32
CA ILE A 26 -10.26 2.70 10.24
C ILE A 26 -8.86 2.10 10.34
N LEU A 27 -7.83 2.94 10.50
CA LEU A 27 -6.43 2.48 10.63
C LEU A 27 -6.21 1.68 11.92
N GLY A 28 -6.83 2.09 13.02
CA GLY A 28 -6.81 1.35 14.28
C GLY A 28 -7.38 -0.06 14.11
N CYS A 29 -8.59 -0.17 13.55
CA CYS A 29 -9.25 -1.43 13.20
C CYS A 29 -8.39 -2.29 12.26
N ALA A 30 -7.80 -1.69 11.23
CA ALA A 30 -6.88 -2.34 10.31
C ALA A 30 -5.66 -2.97 11.02
N ASN A 31 -5.12 -2.30 12.04
CA ASN A 31 -3.96 -2.79 12.79
C ASN A 31 -4.29 -3.90 13.78
N ILE A 32 -5.54 -3.98 14.25
CA ILE A 32 -6.05 -5.08 15.09
C ILE A 32 -6.78 -6.16 14.29
N TRP A 33 -6.65 -6.14 12.95
CA TRP A 33 -7.17 -7.17 12.04
C TRP A 33 -8.71 -7.24 11.99
N ASP A 34 -9.37 -6.17 12.42
CA ASP A 34 -10.83 -6.04 12.45
C ASP A 34 -11.30 -5.30 11.17
N ILE A 35 -11.31 -6.03 10.05
CA ILE A 35 -11.71 -5.46 8.75
C ILE A 35 -13.18 -5.07 8.73
N GLU A 36 -14.04 -5.86 9.37
CA GLU A 36 -15.49 -5.59 9.38
C GLU A 36 -15.74 -4.20 9.93
N ARG A 37 -15.18 -3.87 11.11
CA ARG A 37 -15.31 -2.52 11.67
C ARG A 37 -14.61 -1.45 10.84
N ALA A 38 -13.46 -1.76 10.23
CA ALA A 38 -12.78 -0.81 9.36
C ALA A 38 -13.67 -0.43 8.15
N TYR A 39 -14.32 -1.42 7.54
CA TYR A 39 -15.22 -1.25 6.41
C TYR A 39 -16.53 -0.57 6.81
N GLU A 40 -17.16 -1.00 7.91
CA GLU A 40 -18.36 -0.36 8.45
C GLU A 40 -18.13 1.12 8.78
N THR A 41 -16.96 1.45 9.36
CA THR A 41 -16.59 2.83 9.66
C THR A 41 -16.43 3.65 8.39
N PHE A 42 -15.84 3.07 7.35
CA PHE A 42 -15.69 3.71 6.05
C PHE A 42 -17.04 3.99 5.36
N GLU A 43 -17.94 3.00 5.29
CA GLU A 43 -19.29 3.20 4.75
C GLU A 43 -20.09 4.23 5.54
N ALA A 44 -19.97 4.20 6.87
CA ALA A 44 -20.63 5.16 7.74
C ALA A 44 -20.20 6.62 7.48
N MET A 45 -18.98 6.86 6.96
CA MET A 45 -18.53 8.21 6.60
C MET A 45 -19.55 8.89 5.69
N LYS A 46 -19.93 8.23 4.60
CA LYS A 46 -20.88 8.78 3.63
C LYS A 46 -22.32 8.62 4.11
N GLU A 47 -22.72 7.42 4.49
CA GLU A 47 -24.13 7.09 4.74
C GLU A 47 -24.69 7.73 6.01
N LYS A 48 -23.90 7.76 7.09
CA LYS A 48 -24.36 8.22 8.41
C LYS A 48 -23.87 9.61 8.74
N PHE A 49 -22.65 9.95 8.33
CA PHE A 49 -22.04 11.23 8.70
C PHE A 49 -22.12 12.28 7.58
N GLY A 50 -22.38 11.89 6.33
CA GLY A 50 -22.40 12.82 5.19
C GLY A 50 -21.01 13.39 4.87
N LEU A 51 -19.96 12.63 5.18
CA LEU A 51 -18.57 12.95 4.91
C LEU A 51 -18.09 12.21 3.66
N THR A 52 -17.26 12.88 2.86
CA THR A 52 -16.60 12.25 1.72
C THR A 52 -15.28 11.61 2.18
N PRO A 53 -15.08 10.29 1.95
CA PRO A 53 -13.79 9.65 2.21
C PRO A 53 -12.69 10.29 1.39
N ASP A 54 -11.53 10.53 2.01
CA ASP A 54 -10.36 11.10 1.35
C ASP A 54 -9.33 10.01 1.01
N ILE A 55 -8.22 10.40 0.40
CA ILE A 55 -7.15 9.47 0.04
C ILE A 55 -6.59 8.69 1.25
N HIS A 56 -6.66 9.26 2.45
CA HIS A 56 -6.22 8.58 3.67
C HIS A 56 -7.23 7.52 4.12
N SER A 57 -8.53 7.77 3.95
CA SER A 57 -9.59 6.77 4.18
C SER A 57 -9.38 5.55 3.28
N TYR A 58 -9.18 5.77 1.98
CA TYR A 58 -8.92 4.69 1.01
C TYR A 58 -7.63 3.94 1.30
N ASN A 59 -6.53 4.65 1.60
CA ASN A 59 -5.26 4.03 1.95
C ASN A 59 -5.37 3.19 3.24
N ALA A 60 -6.17 3.61 4.22
CA ALA A 60 -6.38 2.85 5.45
C ALA A 60 -7.12 1.52 5.16
N LEU A 61 -8.16 1.53 4.32
CA LEU A 61 -8.83 0.30 3.88
C LEU A 61 -7.90 -0.61 3.07
N LEU A 62 -7.16 -0.05 2.11
CA LEU A 62 -6.22 -0.82 1.28
C LEU A 62 -5.17 -1.53 2.15
N HIS A 63 -4.64 -0.83 3.14
CA HIS A 63 -3.72 -1.38 4.12
C HIS A 63 -4.36 -2.51 4.97
N ALA A 64 -5.63 -2.36 5.39
CA ALA A 64 -6.36 -3.38 6.13
C ALA A 64 -6.52 -4.68 5.34
N PHE A 65 -7.02 -4.57 4.11
CA PHE A 65 -7.22 -5.72 3.22
C PHE A 65 -5.88 -6.38 2.84
N GLY A 66 -4.86 -5.58 2.53
CA GLY A 66 -3.53 -6.08 2.18
C GLY A 66 -2.87 -6.89 3.28
N LYS A 67 -2.96 -6.47 4.55
CA LYS A 67 -2.41 -7.23 5.70
C LYS A 67 -3.04 -8.61 5.88
N LEU A 68 -4.30 -8.75 5.47
CA LEU A 68 -5.11 -9.95 5.65
C LEU A 68 -5.17 -10.84 4.41
N LYS A 69 -4.30 -10.61 3.42
CA LYS A 69 -4.26 -11.35 2.14
C LYS A 69 -5.56 -11.26 1.33
N LYS A 70 -6.40 -10.27 1.61
CA LYS A 70 -7.63 -9.96 0.89
C LYS A 70 -7.31 -9.09 -0.32
N THR A 71 -6.50 -9.65 -1.22
CA THR A 71 -5.88 -8.90 -2.32
C THR A 71 -6.88 -8.49 -3.40
N GLU A 72 -7.95 -9.28 -3.59
CA GLU A 72 -9.05 -8.94 -4.50
C GLU A 72 -9.81 -7.72 -3.97
N GLU A 73 -10.14 -7.72 -2.68
CA GLU A 73 -10.81 -6.59 -2.04
C GLU A 73 -9.93 -5.34 -2.04
N ALA A 74 -8.63 -5.48 -1.80
CA ALA A 74 -7.69 -4.37 -1.96
C ALA A 74 -7.69 -3.84 -3.40
N SER A 75 -7.69 -4.72 -4.39
CA SER A 75 -7.74 -4.33 -5.82
C SER A 75 -9.05 -3.62 -6.15
N ASN A 76 -10.18 -4.08 -5.60
CA ASN A 76 -11.49 -3.44 -5.79
C ASN A 76 -11.52 -2.03 -5.18
N VAL A 77 -10.95 -1.84 -3.98
CA VAL A 77 -10.81 -0.51 -3.37
C VAL A 77 -9.95 0.41 -4.24
N PHE A 78 -8.84 -0.11 -4.80
CA PHE A 78 -7.99 0.66 -5.71
C PHE A 78 -8.70 1.04 -7.00
N GLN A 79 -9.39 0.10 -7.65
CA GLN A 79 -10.15 0.37 -8.88
C GLN A 79 -11.29 1.35 -8.65
N HIS A 80 -11.98 1.26 -7.50
CA HIS A 80 -12.97 2.24 -7.12
C HIS A 80 -12.34 3.62 -6.93
N LEU A 81 -11.19 3.72 -6.26
CA LEU A 81 -10.48 4.99 -6.11
C LEU A 81 -10.04 5.59 -7.46
N VAL A 82 -9.57 4.78 -8.40
CA VAL A 82 -9.19 5.24 -9.76
C VAL A 82 -10.40 5.80 -10.51
N SER A 83 -11.60 5.24 -10.30
CA SER A 83 -12.82 5.69 -10.98
C SER A 83 -13.41 6.99 -10.42
N LEU A 84 -12.95 7.47 -9.27
CA LEU A 84 -13.38 8.74 -8.69
C LEU A 84 -12.79 9.93 -9.44
N GLU A 85 -13.57 11.01 -9.55
CA GLU A 85 -13.11 12.27 -10.15
C GLU A 85 -12.26 13.08 -9.16
N ASP A 86 -12.75 13.21 -7.91
CA ASP A 86 -12.20 14.16 -6.92
C ASP A 86 -11.04 13.63 -6.07
N VAL A 87 -10.87 12.30 -6.00
CA VAL A 87 -9.83 11.66 -5.17
C VAL A 87 -9.01 10.75 -6.06
N LYS A 88 -7.68 10.93 -6.07
CA LYS A 88 -6.77 10.18 -6.94
C LYS A 88 -5.77 9.35 -6.12
N PRO A 89 -5.38 8.16 -6.61
CA PRO A 89 -4.27 7.40 -6.04
C PRO A 89 -3.00 8.23 -5.96
N ASN A 90 -2.21 8.01 -4.90
CA ASN A 90 -0.89 8.62 -4.75
C ASN A 90 0.20 7.55 -4.57
N ALA A 91 1.45 7.98 -4.43
CA ALA A 91 2.59 7.06 -4.24
C ALA A 91 2.40 6.08 -3.06
N THR A 92 1.71 6.51 -1.99
CA THR A 92 1.39 5.65 -0.84
C THR A 92 0.37 4.58 -1.22
N THR A 93 -0.66 4.93 -2.00
CA THR A 93 -1.66 3.98 -2.50
C THR A 93 -1.01 2.86 -3.30
N TYR A 94 -0.17 3.21 -4.27
CA TYR A 94 0.57 2.23 -5.08
C TYR A 94 1.49 1.36 -4.21
N SER A 95 2.21 1.95 -3.26
CA SER A 95 3.08 1.20 -2.35
C SER A 95 2.32 0.19 -1.48
N LEU A 96 1.12 0.56 -1.02
CA LEU A 96 0.24 -0.33 -0.26
C LEU A 96 -0.29 -1.48 -1.12
N LEU A 97 -0.63 -1.23 -2.38
CA LEU A 97 -1.08 -2.27 -3.31
C LEU A 97 0.05 -3.25 -3.63
N VAL A 98 1.27 -2.76 -3.85
CA VAL A 98 2.48 -3.61 -3.98
C VAL A 98 2.65 -4.47 -2.74
N ASP A 99 2.59 -3.89 -1.54
CA ASP A 99 2.71 -4.63 -0.28
C ASP A 99 1.62 -5.71 -0.15
N ALA A 100 0.39 -5.44 -0.58
CA ALA A 100 -0.71 -6.42 -0.57
C ALA A 100 -0.41 -7.64 -1.48
N HIS A 101 0.01 -7.42 -2.73
CA HIS A 101 0.40 -8.51 -3.63
C HIS A 101 1.61 -9.30 -3.11
N LEU A 102 2.59 -8.60 -2.53
CA LEU A 102 3.70 -9.26 -1.87
C LEU A 102 3.20 -10.11 -0.71
N VAL A 103 2.33 -9.63 0.18
CA VAL A 103 1.78 -10.45 1.28
C VAL A 103 1.05 -11.69 0.74
N ASN A 104 0.40 -11.61 -0.42
CA ASN A 104 -0.24 -12.73 -1.11
C ASN A 104 0.70 -13.65 -1.91
N ARG A 105 2.03 -13.41 -1.87
CA ARG A 105 3.05 -14.17 -2.62
C ARG A 105 2.91 -14.07 -4.15
N ASP A 106 2.44 -12.93 -4.63
CA ASP A 106 2.36 -12.64 -6.07
C ASP A 106 3.37 -11.55 -6.47
N PRO A 107 4.65 -11.89 -6.71
CA PRO A 107 5.65 -10.91 -7.14
C PRO A 107 5.38 -10.36 -8.55
N LYS A 108 4.66 -11.10 -9.40
CA LYS A 108 4.34 -10.69 -10.77
C LYS A 108 3.34 -9.52 -10.77
N ALA A 109 2.26 -9.65 -10.02
CA ALA A 109 1.30 -8.56 -9.85
C ALA A 109 1.94 -7.36 -9.13
N ALA A 110 2.79 -7.61 -8.12
CA ALA A 110 3.53 -6.55 -7.45
C ALA A 110 4.42 -5.74 -8.41
N LEU A 111 5.06 -6.39 -9.39
CA LEU A 111 5.84 -5.71 -10.43
C LEU A 111 4.97 -4.93 -11.41
N ALA A 112 3.83 -5.48 -11.83
CA ALA A 112 2.91 -4.77 -12.70
C ALA A 112 2.44 -3.44 -12.07
N VAL A 113 2.15 -3.45 -10.76
CA VAL A 113 1.79 -2.25 -10.01
C VAL A 113 2.97 -1.28 -9.88
N LEU A 114 4.21 -1.78 -9.79
CA LEU A 114 5.41 -0.91 -9.80
C LEU A 114 5.63 -0.24 -11.16
N ASP A 115 5.42 -0.95 -12.27
CA ASP A 115 5.47 -0.37 -13.60
C ASP A 115 4.37 0.69 -13.77
N GLU A 116 3.13 0.40 -13.37
CA GLU A 116 2.03 1.39 -13.38
C GLU A 116 2.35 2.62 -12.53
N MET A 117 2.91 2.42 -11.32
CA MET A 117 3.35 3.50 -10.45
C MET A 117 4.34 4.44 -11.16
N VAL A 118 5.27 3.87 -11.94
CA VAL A 118 6.27 4.63 -12.71
C VAL A 118 5.65 5.32 -13.92
N ASP A 119 4.76 4.66 -14.64
CA ASP A 119 4.07 5.21 -15.80
C ASP A 119 3.20 6.42 -15.44
N VAL A 120 2.58 6.40 -14.26
CA VAL A 120 1.82 7.54 -13.70
C VAL A 120 2.74 8.64 -13.13
N GLY A 121 4.05 8.40 -13.09
CA GLY A 121 5.06 9.39 -12.71
C GLY A 121 5.52 9.34 -11.26
N PHE A 122 5.15 8.31 -10.49
CA PHE A 122 5.65 8.10 -9.13
C PHE A 122 6.92 7.25 -9.13
N THR A 123 7.87 7.57 -8.25
CA THR A 123 9.11 6.79 -8.12
C THR A 123 8.99 5.78 -6.97
N PRO A 124 9.16 4.47 -7.22
CA PRO A 124 9.18 3.46 -6.17
C PRO A 124 10.27 3.72 -5.14
N THR A 125 9.95 3.50 -3.86
CA THR A 125 10.97 3.62 -2.81
C THR A 125 11.96 2.46 -2.85
N LYS A 126 13.20 2.71 -2.41
CA LYS A 126 14.22 1.65 -2.27
C LYS A 126 13.75 0.50 -1.38
N GLU A 127 12.92 0.77 -0.37
CA GLU A 127 12.39 -0.28 0.50
C GLU A 127 11.36 -1.15 -0.22
N THR A 128 10.44 -0.53 -0.98
CA THR A 128 9.46 -1.25 -1.82
C THR A 128 10.18 -2.20 -2.78
N LEU A 129 11.19 -1.71 -3.51
CA LEU A 129 11.98 -2.52 -4.43
C LEU A 129 12.71 -3.68 -3.72
N LYS A 130 13.26 -3.43 -2.52
CA LYS A 130 13.93 -4.49 -1.73
C LYS A 130 12.94 -5.56 -1.28
N LYS A 131 11.72 -5.19 -0.90
CA LYS A 131 10.67 -6.13 -0.52
C LYS A 131 10.29 -7.03 -1.70
N VAL A 132 10.11 -6.48 -2.90
CA VAL A 132 9.82 -7.26 -4.12
C VAL A 132 10.96 -8.23 -4.43
N ARG A 133 12.22 -7.77 -4.46
CA ARG A 133 13.39 -8.63 -4.69
C ARG A 133 13.49 -9.78 -3.70
N ARG A 134 13.32 -9.49 -2.40
CA ARG A 134 13.31 -10.51 -1.34
C ARG A 134 12.20 -11.53 -1.58
N ARG A 135 11.05 -11.12 -2.15
CA ARG A 135 9.98 -12.05 -2.49
C ARG A 135 10.33 -12.91 -3.70
N CYS A 136 10.80 -12.32 -4.80
CA CYS A 136 11.23 -13.07 -5.99
C CYS A 136 12.25 -14.15 -5.62
N SER A 137 13.26 -13.80 -4.81
CA SER A 137 14.26 -14.76 -4.33
C SER A 137 13.70 -15.87 -3.43
N ARG A 138 12.59 -15.66 -2.73
CA ARG A 138 11.96 -16.68 -1.86
C ARG A 138 11.09 -17.66 -2.63
N GLU A 139 10.46 -17.18 -3.71
CA GLU A 139 9.60 -17.99 -4.58
C GLU A 139 10.39 -18.56 -5.78
N SER A 140 11.69 -18.29 -5.87
CA SER A 140 12.57 -18.66 -7.00
C SER A 140 12.06 -18.15 -8.36
N ASP A 141 11.41 -16.99 -8.36
CA ASP A 141 10.89 -16.34 -9.57
C ASP A 141 11.98 -15.43 -10.17
N PHE A 142 12.83 -16.04 -11.00
CA PHE A 142 13.94 -15.36 -11.68
C PHE A 142 13.45 -14.34 -12.72
N ASP A 143 12.33 -14.62 -13.41
CA ASP A 143 11.76 -13.73 -14.43
C ASP A 143 11.34 -12.40 -13.80
N SER A 144 10.67 -12.45 -12.66
CA SER A 144 10.27 -11.27 -11.90
C SER A 144 11.49 -10.52 -11.35
N ASP A 145 12.53 -11.23 -10.90
CA ASP A 145 13.77 -10.59 -10.43
C ASP A 145 14.49 -9.84 -11.56
N GLU A 146 14.63 -10.44 -12.73
CA GLU A 146 15.25 -9.80 -13.90
C GLU A 146 14.49 -8.54 -14.33
N LYS A 147 13.15 -8.62 -14.36
CA LYS A 147 12.29 -7.46 -14.64
C LYS A 147 12.51 -6.35 -13.61
N LEU A 148 12.57 -6.68 -12.32
CA LEU A 148 12.86 -5.72 -11.26
C LEU A 148 14.24 -5.07 -11.45
N GLN A 149 15.26 -5.84 -11.83
CA GLN A 149 16.59 -5.30 -12.11
C GLN A 149 16.58 -4.34 -13.30
N SER A 150 15.87 -4.70 -14.38
CA SER A 150 15.71 -3.83 -15.55
C SER A 150 15.01 -2.51 -15.20
N LEU A 151 13.99 -2.57 -14.35
CA LEU A 151 13.28 -1.39 -13.82
C LEU A 151 14.23 -0.51 -13.00
N CYS A 152 15.03 -1.11 -12.11
CA CYS A 152 15.99 -0.36 -11.29
C CYS A 152 17.05 0.34 -12.15
N LYS A 153 17.55 -0.33 -13.20
CA LYS A 153 18.49 0.25 -14.16
C LYS A 153 17.85 1.43 -14.91
N ARG A 154 16.61 1.28 -15.41
CA ARG A 154 15.85 2.34 -16.09
C ARG A 154 15.67 3.58 -15.21
N LEU A 155 15.47 3.38 -13.90
CA LEU A 155 15.29 4.46 -12.93
C LEU A 155 16.61 4.99 -12.32
N ASN A 156 17.77 4.47 -12.74
CA ASN A 156 19.07 4.76 -12.12
C ASN A 156 19.10 4.53 -10.60
N LEU A 157 18.33 3.57 -10.10
CA LEU A 157 18.23 3.24 -8.68
C LEU A 157 19.21 2.13 -8.32
N ARG A 158 20.22 2.48 -7.50
CA ARG A 158 21.19 1.49 -7.01
C ARG A 158 20.57 0.64 -5.89
N MET A 159 20.26 -0.60 -6.20
CA MET A 159 19.74 -1.58 -5.26
C MET A 159 20.88 -2.18 -4.45
N GLY A 160 21.10 -1.69 -3.22
CA GLY A 160 22.14 -2.21 -2.32
C GLY A 160 22.00 -3.74 -2.15
N GLY A 161 22.92 -4.51 -2.74
CA GLY A 161 22.90 -5.97 -2.71
C GLY A 161 23.62 -6.69 -3.86
N GLU A 162 24.12 -5.99 -4.89
CA GLU A 162 24.87 -6.59 -6.03
C GLU A 162 26.16 -7.36 -5.64
N THR A 163 26.54 -7.42 -4.36
CA THR A 163 27.95 -7.66 -3.98
C THR A 163 28.31 -9.07 -3.52
N ARG A 164 27.57 -10.13 -3.85
CA ARG A 164 28.16 -11.49 -3.69
C ARG A 164 27.64 -12.60 -4.59
N ARG A 165 26.32 -12.76 -4.76
CA ARG A 165 25.80 -13.83 -5.64
C ARG A 165 26.04 -13.54 -7.12
N GLU A 166 25.82 -12.31 -7.57
CA GLU A 166 26.10 -11.91 -8.96
C GLU A 166 27.60 -11.88 -9.26
N LEU A 167 28.44 -11.52 -8.28
CA LEU A 167 29.89 -11.68 -8.41
C LEU A 167 30.28 -13.15 -8.56
N LEU A 168 29.71 -14.06 -7.76
CA LEU A 168 29.99 -15.49 -7.86
C LEU A 168 29.48 -16.09 -9.18
N TYR A 169 28.27 -15.72 -9.61
CA TYR A 169 27.68 -16.17 -10.87
C TYR A 169 28.49 -15.68 -12.09
N ASN A 170 28.96 -14.43 -12.07
CA ASN A 170 29.83 -13.89 -13.12
C ASN A 170 31.24 -14.48 -13.11
N ILE A 171 31.77 -14.84 -11.94
CA ILE A 171 33.07 -15.52 -11.82
C ILE A 171 32.97 -16.95 -12.35
N GLU A 172 31.91 -17.69 -11.99
CA GLU A 172 31.66 -19.07 -12.48
C GLU A 172 31.49 -19.10 -14.00
N TYR A 173 30.80 -18.11 -14.59
CA TYR A 173 30.62 -18.03 -16.05
C TYR A 173 31.88 -17.54 -16.81
N SER A 174 32.77 -16.79 -16.16
CA SER A 174 34.03 -16.33 -16.76
C SER A 174 35.16 -17.36 -16.71
N ALA A 175 35.01 -18.42 -15.90
CA ALA A 175 36.01 -19.48 -15.75
C ALA A 175 35.82 -20.65 -16.73
N GLU A 176 34.78 -20.62 -17.57
CA GLU A 176 34.47 -21.65 -18.56
C GLU A 176 34.83 -21.27 -20.02
N TYR A 177 35.65 -20.23 -20.25
CA TYR A 177 36.21 -19.89 -21.57
C TYR A 177 37.73 -19.81 -21.57
#